data_AF-K1T7E3-F1
#
_entry.id   AF-K1T7E3-F1
#
_cell.length_a   1.000
_cell.length_b   1.000
_cell.length_c   1.000
_cell.angle_alpha   90.00
_cell.angle_beta   90.00
_cell.angle_gamma   90.00
#
_symmetry.space_group_name_H-M   'P 1'
#
loop_
_entity.id
_entity.type
_entity.pdbx_description
1 polymer ?
#
loop_
_entity_poly.entity_id
_entity_poly.type
_entity_poly.pdbx_seq_one_letter_code
_entity_poly.pdbx_strand_id
1 'polypeptide(L)'
;THVPYTEMITLESVGLTSFSYHIMKPEGVTKYKHVCLSKSDYDYIVSLIGGSLHSYVSAFGAEATEDQTYNFDTTFFDIVDFRQDIYSDMEFIIIAGEVDENGQVAESAVKSLLFKTKKAGVAPYDFEVSVGNIGSMTADIAIEPEEGIERFRYLVASRADFDYTAFEGEASVRRMIIGHWDDL
;
A
#
# COMPACT_ATOMS: atom_id res chain seq x y z
N THR A 1 -16.08 4.43 -13.21
CA THR A 1 -16.31 3.26 -14.08
C THR A 1 -16.13 2.05 -13.22
N HIS A 2 -17.22 1.36 -12.88
CA HIS A 2 -17.17 0.10 -12.14
C HIS A 2 -16.61 -0.97 -13.08
N VAL A 3 -15.50 -1.59 -12.69
CA VAL A 3 -14.94 -2.72 -13.42
C VAL A 3 -15.07 -3.92 -12.48
N PRO A 4 -15.92 -4.92 -12.77
CA PRO A 4 -15.96 -6.14 -11.98
C PRO A 4 -14.65 -6.89 -12.24
N TYR A 5 -13.79 -6.98 -11.21
CA TYR A 5 -12.50 -7.63 -11.31
C TYR A 5 -12.57 -9.11 -10.88
N THR A 6 -13.48 -9.46 -9.97
CA THR A 6 -13.83 -10.85 -9.59
C THR A 6 -15.31 -10.95 -9.20
N GLU A 7 -15.87 -12.15 -9.04
CA GLU A 7 -17.25 -12.36 -8.56
C GLU A 7 -17.49 -11.79 -7.14
N MET A 8 -16.43 -11.68 -6.34
CA MET A 8 -16.50 -11.22 -4.94
C MET A 8 -16.01 -9.77 -4.75
N ILE A 9 -14.98 -9.36 -5.49
CA ILE A 9 -14.29 -8.07 -5.34
C ILE A 9 -14.56 -7.21 -6.58
N THR A 10 -15.17 -6.04 -6.37
CA THR A 10 -15.37 -5.01 -7.39
C THR A 10 -14.59 -3.75 -7.01
N LEU A 11 -13.81 -3.20 -7.94
CA LEU A 11 -13.13 -1.92 -7.73
C LEU A 11 -14.02 -0.80 -8.27
N GLU A 12 -14.51 0.04 -7.36
CA GLU A 12 -15.54 1.05 -7.62
C GLU A 12 -14.91 2.33 -8.19
N SER A 13 -13.77 2.75 -7.62
CA SER A 13 -13.04 3.92 -8.09
C SER A 13 -11.56 3.89 -7.70
N VAL A 14 -10.73 4.57 -8.50
CA VAL A 14 -9.30 4.77 -8.23
C VAL A 14 -8.92 6.22 -8.55
N GLY A 15 -8.44 6.92 -7.54
CA GLY A 15 -7.89 8.27 -7.58
C GLY A 15 -6.36 8.28 -7.51
N LEU A 16 -5.80 9.47 -7.30
CA LEU A 16 -4.35 9.65 -7.06
C LEU A 16 -3.95 9.16 -5.66
N THR A 17 -4.78 9.46 -4.67
CA THR A 17 -4.53 9.20 -3.24
C THR A 17 -5.73 8.55 -2.56
N SER A 18 -6.67 8.03 -3.35
CA SER A 18 -7.92 7.47 -2.87
C SER A 18 -8.37 6.32 -3.75
N PHE A 19 -9.17 5.43 -3.20
CA PHE A 19 -9.84 4.37 -3.95
C PHE A 19 -11.03 3.85 -3.17
N SER A 20 -11.90 3.13 -3.86
CA SER A 20 -13.04 2.46 -3.26
C SER A 20 -13.22 1.09 -3.90
N TYR A 21 -13.59 0.11 -3.08
CA TYR A 21 -13.94 -1.23 -3.54
C TYR A 21 -15.14 -1.76 -2.78
N HIS A 22 -15.82 -2.72 -3.40
CA HIS A 22 -16.95 -3.42 -2.85
C HIS A 22 -16.63 -4.91 -2.74
N ILE A 23 -16.97 -5.50 -1.59
CA ILE A 23 -16.95 -6.94 -1.38
C ILE A 23 -18.39 -7.43 -1.35
N MET A 24 -18.75 -8.23 -2.36
CA MET A 24 -20.03 -8.93 -2.43
C MET A 24 -19.90 -10.24 -1.66
N LYS A 25 -20.78 -10.46 -0.68
CA LYS A 25 -20.85 -11.73 0.04
C LYS A 25 -21.38 -12.81 -0.90
N PRO A 26 -20.67 -13.94 -1.06
CA PRO A 26 -21.18 -15.03 -1.87
C PRO A 26 -22.53 -15.57 -1.38
N GLU A 27 -23.37 -16.00 -2.31
CA GLU A 27 -24.68 -16.55 -2.02
C GLU A 27 -24.55 -17.87 -1.24
N GLY A 28 -25.38 -18.07 -0.21
CA GLY A 28 -25.33 -19.26 0.63
C GLY A 28 -24.19 -19.29 1.68
N VAL A 29 -23.30 -18.29 1.68
CA VAL A 29 -22.20 -18.17 2.65
C VAL A 29 -22.60 -17.29 3.84
N THR A 30 -22.30 -17.76 5.06
CA THR A 30 -22.63 -17.05 6.31
C THR A 30 -21.75 -15.81 6.52
N LYS A 31 -20.45 -15.94 6.26
CA LYS A 31 -19.47 -14.87 6.45
C LYS A 31 -18.27 -15.04 5.52
N TYR A 32 -17.58 -13.94 5.26
CA TYR A 32 -16.32 -13.92 4.52
C TYR A 32 -15.24 -13.19 5.31
N LYS A 33 -13.99 -13.36 4.90
CA LYS A 33 -12.86 -12.53 5.32
C LYS A 33 -12.35 -11.72 4.16
N HIS A 34 -11.88 -10.50 4.43
CA HIS A 34 -11.17 -9.70 3.45
C HIS A 34 -10.04 -8.87 4.10
N VAL A 35 -9.06 -8.50 3.30
CA VAL A 35 -7.99 -7.57 3.69
C VAL A 35 -7.57 -6.75 2.48
N CYS A 36 -7.26 -5.48 2.71
CA CYS A 36 -6.64 -4.59 1.72
C CYS A 36 -5.35 -4.04 2.32
N LEU A 37 -4.26 -4.07 1.55
CA LEU A 37 -2.95 -3.58 1.97
C LEU A 37 -2.09 -3.26 0.74
N SER A 38 -0.96 -2.60 0.97
CA SER A 38 0.02 -2.41 -0.11
C SER A 38 0.60 -3.74 -0.57
N LYS A 39 0.92 -3.85 -1.86
CA LYS A 39 1.49 -5.07 -2.41
C LYS A 39 2.89 -5.35 -1.86
N SER A 40 3.68 -4.30 -1.59
CA SER A 40 5.00 -4.44 -0.98
C SER A 40 4.92 -5.06 0.42
N ASP A 41 3.97 -4.62 1.24
CA ASP A 41 3.80 -5.17 2.60
C ASP A 41 3.37 -6.64 2.56
N TYR A 42 2.44 -6.98 1.65
CA TYR A 42 2.05 -8.37 1.41
C TYR A 42 3.24 -9.24 1.01
N ASP A 43 4.03 -8.80 0.02
CA ASP A 43 5.20 -9.55 -0.47
C ASP A 43 6.27 -9.71 0.61
N TYR A 44 6.54 -8.65 1.36
CA TYR A 44 7.47 -8.68 2.47
C TYR A 44 7.05 -9.71 3.52
N ILE A 45 5.81 -9.64 4.01
CA ILE A 45 5.31 -10.56 5.03
C ILE A 45 5.32 -12.01 4.52
N VAL A 46 4.79 -12.25 3.32
CA VAL A 46 4.77 -13.60 2.73
C VAL A 46 6.17 -14.15 2.53
N SER A 47 7.14 -13.32 2.14
CA SER A 47 8.54 -13.73 2.01
C SER A 47 9.18 -14.08 3.36
N LEU A 48 8.77 -13.39 4.43
CA LEU A 48 9.34 -13.55 5.77
C LEU A 48 8.83 -14.81 6.48
N ILE A 49 7.51 -15.03 6.48
CA ILE A 49 6.88 -16.10 7.27
C ILE A 49 6.51 -17.33 6.44
N GLY A 50 6.57 -17.23 5.11
CA GLY A 50 6.04 -18.24 4.21
C GLY A 50 4.50 -18.23 4.24
N GLY A 51 3.87 -17.88 3.13
CA GLY A 51 2.42 -17.76 3.09
C GLY A 51 1.85 -17.79 1.68
N SER A 52 0.53 -17.88 1.61
CA SER A 52 -0.27 -17.77 0.40
C SER A 52 -1.43 -16.82 0.67
N LEU A 53 -2.18 -16.46 -0.39
CA LEU A 53 -3.33 -15.59 -0.25
C LEU A 53 -4.33 -16.10 0.78
N HIS A 54 -4.66 -17.40 0.75
CA HIS A 54 -5.66 -17.98 1.64
C HIS A 54 -5.20 -18.00 3.10
N SER A 55 -3.92 -18.33 3.37
CA SER A 55 -3.39 -18.32 4.73
C SER A 55 -3.28 -16.88 5.26
N TYR A 56 -2.94 -15.92 4.40
CA TYR A 56 -2.84 -14.51 4.77
C TYR A 56 -4.20 -13.94 5.18
N VAL A 57 -5.22 -14.07 4.34
CA VAL A 57 -6.57 -13.55 4.64
C VAL A 57 -7.23 -14.34 5.77
N SER A 58 -6.87 -15.60 6.00
CA SER A 58 -7.33 -16.34 7.17
C SER A 58 -6.80 -15.76 8.48
N ALA A 59 -5.52 -15.35 8.49
CA ALA A 59 -4.85 -14.80 9.66
C ALA A 59 -5.15 -13.31 9.89
N PHE A 60 -5.17 -12.52 8.82
CA PHE A 60 -5.23 -11.05 8.86
C PHE A 60 -6.47 -10.49 8.14
N GLY A 61 -7.50 -11.29 7.89
CA GLY A 61 -8.73 -10.84 7.24
C GLY A 61 -9.79 -10.40 8.25
N ALA A 62 -10.42 -9.26 7.98
CA ALA A 62 -11.60 -8.80 8.70
C ALA A 62 -12.81 -9.65 8.32
N GLU A 63 -13.54 -10.17 9.32
CA GLU A 63 -14.79 -10.89 9.10
C GLU A 63 -15.95 -9.94 8.82
N ALA A 64 -16.78 -10.27 7.84
CA ALA A 64 -18.02 -9.57 7.54
C ALA A 64 -19.12 -10.56 7.11
N THR A 65 -20.37 -10.19 7.38
CA THR A 65 -21.58 -11.01 7.13
C THR A 65 -22.51 -10.40 6.08
N GLU A 66 -22.18 -9.22 5.56
CA GLU A 66 -22.98 -8.47 4.59
C GLU A 66 -22.06 -7.90 3.49
N ASP A 67 -22.68 -7.56 2.36
CA ASP A 67 -22.02 -6.81 1.29
C ASP A 67 -21.51 -5.49 1.86
N GLN A 68 -20.26 -5.14 1.56
CA GLN A 68 -19.66 -3.94 2.12
C GLN A 68 -18.82 -3.18 1.10
N THR A 69 -19.03 -1.86 1.06
CA THR A 69 -18.19 -0.93 0.31
C THR A 69 -17.21 -0.23 1.25
N TYR A 70 -15.95 -0.22 0.87
CA TYR A 70 -14.86 0.43 1.59
C TYR A 70 -14.38 1.62 0.78
N ASN A 71 -14.34 2.79 1.42
CA ASN A 71 -13.92 4.04 0.81
C ASN A 71 -12.71 4.56 1.58
N PHE A 72 -11.61 4.76 0.88
CA PHE A 72 -10.39 5.26 1.49
C PHE A 72 -9.93 6.53 0.80
N ASP A 73 -9.56 7.49 1.63
CA ASP A 73 -9.03 8.78 1.21
C ASP A 73 -7.77 9.06 2.01
N THR A 74 -6.65 9.23 1.31
CA THR A 74 -5.27 9.48 1.75
C THR A 74 -4.65 8.44 2.69
N THR A 75 -5.39 7.94 3.67
CA THR A 75 -4.92 6.96 4.66
C THR A 75 -6.06 5.99 5.00
N PHE A 76 -5.70 4.76 5.33
CA PHE A 76 -6.57 3.84 6.04
C PHE A 76 -5.76 3.04 7.06
N PHE A 77 -6.46 2.38 7.97
CA PHE A 77 -5.85 1.39 8.87
C PHE A 77 -6.27 0.01 8.37
N ASP A 78 -5.31 -0.89 8.27
CA ASP A 78 -5.66 -2.29 8.02
C ASP A 78 -6.29 -2.92 9.29
N ILE A 79 -6.62 -4.20 9.23
CA ILE A 79 -7.34 -4.85 10.33
C ILE A 79 -6.52 -5.06 11.60
N VAL A 80 -5.18 -4.92 11.54
CA VAL A 80 -4.30 -4.99 12.71
C VAL A 80 -3.94 -3.60 13.23
N ASP A 81 -4.76 -2.59 12.88
CA ASP A 81 -4.54 -1.17 13.19
C ASP A 81 -3.22 -0.62 12.63
N PHE A 82 -2.67 -1.24 11.58
CA PHE A 82 -1.47 -0.73 10.93
C PHE A 82 -1.85 0.34 9.90
N ARG A 83 -1.21 1.49 10.01
CA ARG A 83 -1.47 2.65 9.14
C ARG A 83 -0.94 2.39 7.73
N GLN A 84 -1.81 2.59 6.74
CA GLN A 84 -1.52 2.50 5.32
C GLN A 84 -1.81 3.86 4.66
N ASP A 85 -0.76 4.56 4.24
CA ASP A 85 -0.91 5.77 3.45
C ASP A 85 -0.98 5.46 1.94
N ILE A 86 -1.82 6.22 1.24
CA ILE A 86 -2.16 6.08 -0.17
C ILE A 86 -1.49 7.21 -0.97
N TYR A 87 -0.42 6.88 -1.69
CA TYR A 87 0.23 7.78 -2.64
C TYR A 87 -0.10 7.41 -4.08
N SER A 88 0.25 8.29 -5.02
CA SER A 88 0.10 8.05 -6.45
C SER A 88 1.06 6.96 -6.95
N ASP A 89 0.63 6.21 -7.97
CA ASP A 89 1.40 5.13 -8.60
C ASP A 89 1.84 4.03 -7.61
N MET A 90 1.02 3.77 -6.60
CA MET A 90 1.22 2.74 -5.60
C MET A 90 0.36 1.51 -5.90
N GLU A 91 0.94 0.32 -5.71
CA GLU A 91 0.24 -0.96 -5.90
C GLU A 91 -0.37 -1.47 -4.61
N PHE A 92 -1.62 -1.89 -4.69
CA PHE A 92 -2.39 -2.46 -3.60
C PHE A 92 -2.95 -3.83 -4.01
N ILE A 93 -3.15 -4.67 -3.02
CA ILE A 93 -3.82 -5.96 -3.16
C ILE A 93 -5.03 -6.01 -2.22
N ILE A 94 -6.17 -6.40 -2.78
CA ILE A 94 -7.36 -6.81 -2.03
C ILE A 94 -7.40 -8.33 -2.08
N ILE A 95 -7.57 -8.97 -0.93
CA ILE A 95 -7.72 -10.42 -0.80
C ILE A 95 -9.03 -10.67 -0.08
N ALA A 96 -9.88 -11.53 -0.61
CA ALA A 96 -11.15 -11.88 0.02
C ALA A 96 -11.46 -13.36 -0.20
N GLY A 97 -12.20 -13.97 0.71
CA GLY A 97 -12.66 -15.33 0.53
C GLY A 97 -13.68 -15.79 1.55
N GLU A 98 -14.41 -16.81 1.17
CA GLU A 98 -15.42 -17.47 2.00
C GLU A 98 -14.76 -18.17 3.19
N VAL A 99 -15.43 -18.10 4.33
CA VAL A 99 -14.92 -18.66 5.58
C VAL A 99 -15.61 -19.99 5.87
N ASP A 100 -14.82 -21.01 6.17
CA ASP A 100 -15.28 -22.33 6.60
C ASP A 100 -15.75 -22.33 8.07
N GLU A 101 -16.19 -23.50 8.54
CA GLU A 101 -16.65 -23.70 9.92
C GLU A 101 -15.54 -23.44 10.98
N ASN A 102 -14.26 -23.46 10.58
CA ASN A 102 -13.10 -23.23 11.43
C ASN A 102 -12.60 -21.78 11.39
N GLY A 103 -13.30 -20.89 10.70
CA GLY A 103 -12.86 -19.50 10.57
C GLY A 103 -11.72 -19.30 9.56
N GLN A 104 -11.46 -20.29 8.70
CA GLN A 104 -10.38 -20.27 7.70
C GLN A 104 -10.94 -20.07 6.29
N VAL A 105 -10.13 -19.47 5.41
CA VAL A 105 -10.43 -19.35 3.99
C VAL A 105 -9.70 -20.46 3.25
N ALA A 106 -10.44 -21.26 2.48
CA ALA A 106 -9.88 -22.32 1.66
C ALA A 106 -9.15 -21.76 0.43
N GLU A 107 -8.12 -22.47 -0.05
CA GLU A 107 -7.37 -22.08 -1.25
C GLU A 107 -8.26 -21.96 -2.51
N SER A 108 -9.29 -22.80 -2.63
CA SER A 108 -10.24 -22.73 -3.74
C SER A 108 -11.23 -21.56 -3.66
N ALA A 109 -11.40 -20.98 -2.48
CA ALA A 109 -12.37 -19.91 -2.21
C ALA A 109 -11.73 -18.51 -2.16
N VAL A 110 -10.39 -18.41 -2.13
CA VAL A 110 -9.71 -17.12 -2.10
C VAL A 110 -9.73 -16.44 -3.46
N LYS A 111 -10.04 -15.15 -3.46
CA LYS A 111 -9.97 -14.23 -4.59
C LYS A 111 -9.02 -13.10 -4.24
N SER A 112 -8.34 -12.57 -5.25
CA SER A 112 -7.53 -11.38 -5.08
C SER A 112 -7.65 -10.43 -6.27
N LEU A 113 -7.37 -9.15 -6.00
CA LEU A 113 -7.41 -8.08 -6.98
C LEU A 113 -6.19 -7.19 -6.74
N LEU A 114 -5.35 -7.07 -7.78
CA LEU A 114 -4.23 -6.14 -7.82
C LEU A 114 -4.61 -4.89 -8.60
N PHE A 115 -4.30 -3.72 -8.04
CA PHE A 115 -4.51 -2.45 -8.73
C PHE A 115 -3.47 -1.43 -8.32
N LYS A 116 -3.32 -0.38 -9.13
CA LYS A 116 -2.48 0.78 -8.81
C LYS A 116 -3.30 2.05 -8.71
N THR A 117 -2.97 2.90 -7.75
CA THR A 117 -3.47 4.29 -7.74
C THR A 117 -3.02 5.02 -9.00
N LYS A 118 -3.74 6.07 -9.38
CA LYS A 118 -3.39 6.85 -10.57
C LYS A 118 -1.99 7.43 -10.41
N LYS A 119 -1.25 7.45 -11.52
CA LYS A 119 0.05 8.08 -11.57
C LYS A 119 -0.11 9.60 -11.55
N ALA A 120 0.63 10.26 -10.65
CA ALA A 120 0.72 11.71 -10.64
C ALA A 120 1.42 12.22 -11.91
N GLY A 121 1.20 13.49 -12.24
CA GLY A 121 1.97 14.17 -13.27
C GLY A 121 3.46 14.21 -12.92
N VAL A 122 4.29 14.48 -13.92
CA VAL A 122 5.72 14.73 -13.71
C VAL A 122 5.88 16.17 -13.24
N ALA A 123 6.64 16.39 -12.16
CA ALA A 123 6.99 17.74 -11.72
C ALA A 123 7.75 18.46 -12.85
N PRO A 124 7.33 19.68 -13.24
CA PRO A 124 7.98 20.39 -14.34
C PRO A 124 9.29 21.10 -13.92
N TYR A 125 9.64 21.01 -12.64
CA TYR A 125 10.79 21.66 -12.03
C TYR A 125 11.80 20.60 -11.58
N ASP A 126 13.09 20.95 -11.69
CA ASP A 126 14.21 20.12 -11.27
C ASP A 126 14.88 20.64 -9.99
N PHE A 127 15.80 19.85 -9.44
CA PHE A 127 16.65 20.24 -8.33
C PHE A 127 18.10 19.81 -8.59
N GLU A 128 19.05 20.72 -8.40
CA GLU A 128 20.46 20.35 -8.41
C GLU A 128 20.87 19.85 -7.01
N VAL A 129 21.43 18.63 -6.95
CA VAL A 129 22.06 18.11 -5.72
C VAL A 129 23.55 18.01 -5.96
N SER A 130 24.33 18.65 -5.09
CA SER A 130 25.78 18.46 -5.06
C SER A 130 26.23 18.00 -3.68
N VAL A 131 27.23 17.13 -3.67
CA VAL A 131 27.88 16.62 -2.45
C VAL A 131 29.35 17.02 -2.50
N GLY A 132 29.78 17.79 -1.52
CA GLY A 132 31.12 18.37 -1.42
C GLY A 132 31.76 18.14 -0.05
N ASN A 133 33.02 18.56 0.09
CA ASN A 133 33.77 18.53 1.35
C ASN A 133 33.69 17.19 2.11
N ILE A 134 33.76 16.07 1.36
CA ILE A 134 33.62 14.72 1.90
C ILE A 134 34.85 14.39 2.77
N GLY A 135 34.64 14.31 4.08
CA GLY A 135 35.57 13.80 5.07
C GLY A 135 35.20 12.39 5.54
N SER A 136 35.92 11.86 6.53
CA SER A 136 35.67 10.52 7.07
C SER A 136 34.34 10.39 7.82
N MET A 137 33.80 11.50 8.34
CA MET A 137 32.56 11.54 9.13
C MET A 137 31.63 12.70 8.77
N THR A 138 31.97 13.51 7.77
CA THR A 138 31.22 14.71 7.38
C THR A 138 31.18 14.83 5.88
N ALA A 139 30.09 15.37 5.34
CA ALA A 139 29.99 15.81 3.96
C ALA A 139 29.00 16.97 3.91
N ASP A 140 29.21 17.88 2.97
CA ASP A 140 28.28 18.97 2.72
C ASP A 140 27.35 18.57 1.58
N ILE A 141 26.05 18.75 1.77
CA ILE A 141 25.02 18.51 0.75
C ILE A 141 24.37 19.85 0.45
N ALA A 142 24.47 20.30 -0.80
CA ALA A 142 23.74 21.46 -1.29
C ALA A 142 22.60 21.00 -2.21
N ILE A 143 21.41 21.54 -1.98
CA ILE A 143 20.21 21.29 -2.77
C ILE A 143 19.74 22.65 -3.28
N GLU A 144 19.76 22.84 -4.59
CA GLU A 144 19.37 24.07 -5.27
C GLU A 144 18.12 23.80 -6.11
N PRO A 145 16.92 24.08 -5.58
CA PRO A 145 15.67 23.88 -6.32
C PRO A 145 15.49 24.97 -7.39
N GLU A 146 14.94 24.59 -8.54
CA GLU A 146 14.54 25.56 -9.57
C GLU A 146 13.49 26.55 -9.07
N GLU A 147 13.49 27.76 -9.66
CA GLU A 147 12.49 28.79 -9.39
C GLU A 147 11.08 28.26 -9.72
N GLY A 148 10.22 28.18 -8.71
CA GLY A 148 8.86 27.62 -8.81
C GLY A 148 8.59 26.43 -7.88
N ILE A 149 9.63 25.82 -7.30
CA ILE A 149 9.47 24.84 -6.22
C ILE A 149 9.14 25.55 -4.92
N GLU A 150 7.91 25.40 -4.44
CA GLU A 150 7.46 26.00 -3.18
C GLU A 150 7.82 25.15 -1.95
N ARG A 151 7.90 23.82 -2.12
CA ARG A 151 8.15 22.84 -1.06
C ARG A 151 8.85 21.62 -1.62
N PHE A 152 9.77 21.06 -0.84
CA PHE A 152 10.39 19.76 -1.10
C PHE A 152 10.60 19.02 0.23
N ARG A 153 10.72 17.70 0.16
CA ARG A 153 11.13 16.84 1.29
C ARG A 153 12.42 16.14 0.89
N TYR A 154 13.33 16.01 1.84
CA TYR A 154 14.54 15.21 1.70
C TYR A 154 14.65 14.29 2.92
N LEU A 155 15.27 13.13 2.71
CA LEU A 155 15.51 12.15 3.77
C LEU A 155 17.01 11.97 3.93
N VAL A 156 17.49 12.08 5.17
CA VAL A 156 18.84 11.66 5.57
C VAL A 156 18.68 10.47 6.51
N ALA A 157 19.10 9.30 6.05
CA ALA A 157 19.03 8.06 6.81
C ALA A 157 20.42 7.44 6.94
N SER A 158 20.65 6.67 8.00
CA SER A 158 21.85 5.83 8.05
C SER A 158 21.77 4.77 6.95
N ARG A 159 22.91 4.24 6.53
CA ARG A 159 22.92 3.13 5.56
C ARG A 159 22.09 1.95 6.05
N ALA A 160 22.15 1.63 7.34
CA ALA A 160 21.40 0.50 7.88
C ALA A 160 19.88 0.72 7.77
N ASP A 161 19.41 1.92 8.09
CA ASP A 161 17.98 2.25 8.00
C ASP A 161 17.51 2.26 6.53
N PHE A 162 18.31 2.85 5.64
CA PHE A 162 17.99 2.88 4.22
C PHE A 162 18.02 1.47 3.60
N ASP A 163 19.03 0.65 3.92
CA ASP A 163 19.14 -0.72 3.41
C ASP A 163 17.97 -1.58 3.90
N TYR A 164 17.49 -1.38 5.13
CA TYR A 164 16.29 -2.04 5.65
C TYR A 164 15.03 -1.66 4.86
N THR A 165 14.76 -0.36 4.68
CA THR A 165 13.59 0.08 3.91
C THR A 165 13.69 -0.29 2.43
N ALA A 166 14.89 -0.23 1.85
CA ALA A 166 15.13 -0.65 0.46
C ALA A 166 14.88 -2.15 0.26
N PHE A 167 15.10 -2.97 1.28
CA PHE A 167 14.77 -4.40 1.25
C PHE A 167 13.26 -4.65 1.08
N GLU A 168 12.40 -3.75 1.58
CA GLU A 168 10.94 -3.81 1.39
C GLU A 168 10.49 -3.33 -0.01
N GLY A 169 11.38 -2.70 -0.78
CA GLY A 169 11.17 -2.33 -2.18
C GLY A 169 10.97 -0.84 -2.44
N GLU A 170 10.86 -0.48 -3.73
CA GLU A 170 10.78 0.92 -4.19
C GLU A 170 9.59 1.68 -3.58
N ALA A 171 8.44 1.02 -3.42
CA ALA A 171 7.25 1.62 -2.83
C ALA A 171 7.48 2.04 -1.37
N SER A 172 8.17 1.22 -0.57
CA SER A 172 8.54 1.54 0.81
C SER A 172 9.54 2.70 0.87
N VAL A 173 10.55 2.71 -0.01
CA VAL A 173 11.49 3.84 -0.11
C VAL A 173 10.77 5.14 -0.47
N ARG A 174 9.85 5.10 -1.43
CA ARG A 174 9.03 6.26 -1.81
C ARG A 174 8.19 6.74 -0.62
N ARG A 175 7.51 5.84 0.09
CA ARG A 175 6.73 6.17 1.29
C ARG A 175 7.58 6.85 2.35
N MET A 176 8.78 6.32 2.61
CA MET A 176 9.71 6.87 3.58
C MET A 176 10.14 8.31 3.24
N ILE A 177 10.32 8.63 1.96
CA ILE A 177 10.65 9.99 1.50
C ILE A 177 9.45 10.93 1.59
N ILE A 178 8.27 10.46 1.18
CA ILE A 178 7.05 11.28 1.19
C ILE A 178 6.62 11.56 2.64
N GLY A 179 6.80 10.64 3.58
CA GLY A 179 6.37 10.75 4.98
C GLY A 179 4.84 10.69 5.11
N HIS A 180 4.29 10.82 6.31
CA HIS A 180 2.84 10.75 6.52
C HIS A 180 2.12 12.03 6.06
N TRP A 181 0.83 11.92 5.76
CA TRP A 181 -0.01 13.05 5.33
C TRP A 181 -0.19 14.14 6.40
N ASP A 182 -0.07 13.80 7.67
CA ASP A 182 -0.17 14.67 8.84
C ASP A 182 1.17 15.30 9.26
N ASP A 183 2.28 14.93 8.60
CA ASP A 183 3.61 15.51 8.87
C ASP A 183 3.80 16.92 8.27
N LEU A 184 2.72 17.70 8.08
CA LEU A 184 2.72 19.01 7.40
C LEU A 184 2.70 20.21 8.36
#